data_AF-A0A418ZYH5-F1
#
_entry.id   AF-A0A418ZYH5-F1
#
_cell.length_a   1.000
_cell.length_b   1.000
_cell.length_c   1.000
_cell.angle_alpha   90.00
_cell.angle_beta   90.00
_cell.angle_gamma   90.00
#
_symmetry.space_group_name_H-M   'P 1'
#
loop_
_entity.id
_entity.type
_entity.pdbx_description
1 polymer ?
#
loop_
_entity_poly.entity_id
_entity_poly.type
_entity_poly.pdbx_seq_one_letter_code
_entity_poly.pdbx_strand_id
1 'polypeptide(L)'
;MTSTARSSANRSQNSSARRTTAGRDAGGASDAGWRGNMFACLMAAAAASSAAPRSRPKGPCPMRFCIALLLMTAPATAQPMLSWPLGPDTQITQADHDCADGSRVGVTYLTAGDDALALIQGLEGPSVLVNVVSASGARYVAGLTEWWVKGDEVTLTQGDSATTCTVTQ
;
A
#
# COMPACT_ATOMS: atom_id res chain seq x y z
N MET A 1 40.31 44.04 24.94
CA MET A 1 41.04 43.57 23.75
C MET A 1 40.10 42.64 22.98
N THR A 2 38.94 43.06 22.48
CA THR A 2 38.71 43.90 21.28
C THR A 2 39.57 43.50 20.08
N SER A 3 39.02 42.67 19.21
CA SER A 3 39.22 42.79 17.76
C SER A 3 37.93 42.44 17.04
N THR A 4 37.46 43.42 16.26
CA THR A 4 36.24 43.44 15.47
C THR A 4 36.67 43.78 14.04
N ALA A 5 36.27 42.99 13.05
CA ALA A 5 36.14 43.35 11.62
C ALA A 5 35.51 42.13 10.92
N ARG A 6 34.24 42.11 10.50
CA ARG A 6 33.49 42.90 9.49
C ARG A 6 33.89 42.57 8.04
N SER A 7 32.85 42.44 7.21
CA SER A 7 32.80 42.58 5.74
C SER A 7 32.92 41.23 4.99
N SER A 8 32.06 40.85 4.02
CA SER A 8 31.02 41.57 3.29
C SER A 8 30.14 40.55 2.52
N ALA A 9 28.86 40.86 2.38
CA ALA A 9 28.03 40.67 1.17
C ALA A 9 28.16 39.37 0.35
N ASN A 10 27.17 38.48 0.48
CA ASN A 10 26.76 37.59 -0.62
C ASN A 10 25.26 37.75 -0.89
N ARG A 11 24.91 38.88 -1.50
CA ARG A 11 23.60 39.23 -2.04
C ARG A 11 23.81 39.54 -3.52
N SER A 12 23.53 38.61 -4.42
CA SER A 12 23.15 38.89 -5.82
C SER A 12 23.17 37.60 -6.66
N GLN A 13 22.06 36.87 -6.73
CA GLN A 13 21.74 35.97 -7.87
C GLN A 13 20.22 35.90 -8.10
N ASN A 14 19.52 37.04 -7.98
CA ASN A 14 18.15 37.17 -8.48
C ASN A 14 18.18 38.10 -9.70
N SER A 15 18.38 37.50 -10.88
CA SER A 15 18.36 38.20 -12.16
C SER A 15 17.71 37.33 -13.24
N SER A 16 16.42 37.60 -13.46
CA SER A 16 15.85 37.85 -14.79
C SER A 16 15.98 36.75 -15.87
N ALA A 17 14.92 35.97 -16.03
CA ALA A 17 14.48 35.53 -17.36
C ALA A 17 12.94 35.48 -17.43
N ARG A 18 12.35 36.67 -17.53
CA ARG A 18 11.01 36.89 -18.09
C ARG A 18 11.02 36.37 -19.53
N ARG A 19 10.15 35.42 -19.86
CA ARG A 19 9.77 35.14 -21.26
C ARG A 19 8.25 35.10 -21.35
N THR A 20 7.67 36.26 -21.59
CA THR A 20 6.30 36.44 -22.06
C THR A 20 6.33 36.52 -23.59
N THR A 21 5.52 35.73 -24.29
CA THR A 21 4.36 36.17 -25.11
C THR A 21 3.95 35.11 -26.13
N ALA A 22 2.61 34.93 -26.19
CA ALA A 22 1.78 34.56 -27.35
C ALA A 22 1.98 33.14 -27.95
N GLY A 23 0.96 32.31 -28.11
CA GLY A 23 -0.47 32.57 -28.31
C GLY A 23 -0.86 32.02 -29.69
N ARG A 24 -1.64 30.93 -29.70
CA ARG A 24 -2.54 30.51 -30.79
C ARG A 24 -3.43 29.35 -30.34
N ASP A 25 -4.58 29.75 -29.82
CA ASP A 25 -5.93 29.34 -30.20
C ASP A 25 -6.10 28.17 -31.19
N ALA A 26 -6.86 27.16 -30.75
CA ALA A 26 -8.02 26.60 -31.44
C ALA A 26 -8.82 25.79 -30.40
N GLY A 27 -9.98 26.29 -29.95
CA GLY A 27 -11.30 25.73 -30.31
C GLY A 27 -11.50 24.34 -29.69
N GLY A 28 -12.29 24.14 -28.62
CA GLY A 28 -13.66 24.61 -28.41
C GLY A 28 -14.61 23.43 -28.63
N ALA A 29 -15.16 22.86 -27.55
CA ALA A 29 -16.42 22.12 -27.55
C ALA A 29 -16.79 21.64 -26.12
N SER A 30 -17.85 22.26 -25.60
CA SER A 30 -19.00 21.59 -24.99
C SER A 30 -18.86 21.00 -23.58
N ASP A 31 -19.26 21.81 -22.61
CA ASP A 31 -20.44 21.57 -21.76
C ASP A 31 -21.04 20.14 -21.82
N ALA A 32 -20.80 19.36 -20.77
CA ALA A 32 -21.74 18.32 -20.34
C ALA A 32 -21.49 18.00 -18.87
N GLY A 33 -22.40 18.48 -18.01
CA GLY A 33 -22.45 18.11 -16.60
C GLY A 33 -22.62 16.59 -16.44
N TRP A 34 -21.73 15.96 -15.69
CA TRP A 34 -21.90 14.61 -15.17
C TRP A 34 -22.36 14.69 -13.72
N ARG A 35 -23.64 15.05 -13.54
CA ARG A 35 -24.42 14.59 -12.39
C ARG A 35 -25.16 13.34 -12.89
N GLY A 36 -24.88 12.17 -12.32
CA GLY A 36 -25.70 11.00 -12.56
C GLY A 36 -24.96 9.67 -12.39
N ASN A 37 -25.21 9.02 -11.26
CA ASN A 37 -25.03 7.60 -11.04
C ASN A 37 -25.33 6.77 -12.29
N MET A 38 -24.38 5.94 -12.72
CA MET A 38 -24.76 4.68 -13.36
C MET A 38 -23.69 3.61 -13.13
N PHE A 39 -24.04 2.67 -12.25
CA PHE A 39 -23.83 1.24 -12.42
C PHE A 39 -22.42 0.74 -12.76
N ALA A 40 -21.87 0.00 -11.79
CA ALA A 40 -21.38 -1.34 -12.06
C ALA A 40 -20.32 -1.46 -13.16
N CYS A 41 -19.07 -1.12 -12.82
CA CYS A 41 -17.95 -1.93 -13.29
C CYS A 41 -18.02 -3.31 -12.59
N LEU A 42 -19.04 -4.09 -12.99
CA LEU A 42 -19.07 -5.53 -12.87
C LEU A 42 -17.97 -6.03 -13.81
N MET A 43 -16.73 -5.99 -13.34
CA MET A 43 -15.56 -6.32 -14.13
C MET A 43 -15.57 -7.80 -14.46
N ALA A 44 -15.88 -8.05 -15.72
CA ALA A 44 -15.57 -9.26 -16.44
C ALA A 44 -14.06 -9.56 -16.34
N ALA A 45 -13.72 -10.67 -15.70
CA ALA A 45 -12.52 -11.43 -16.02
C ALA A 45 -12.97 -12.86 -16.29
N ALA A 46 -13.27 -13.07 -17.57
CA ALA A 46 -13.68 -14.34 -18.12
C ALA A 46 -12.62 -15.42 -17.86
N ALA A 47 -13.11 -16.59 -17.48
CA ALA A 47 -12.36 -17.82 -17.33
C ALA A 47 -11.56 -18.15 -18.60
N ALA A 48 -10.23 -18.12 -18.50
CA ALA A 48 -9.37 -18.84 -19.41
C ALA A 48 -9.30 -20.32 -18.96
N SER A 49 -10.42 -21.03 -19.10
CA SER A 49 -10.41 -22.50 -18.99
C SER A 49 -9.87 -23.10 -20.27
N SER A 50 -8.67 -23.65 -20.14
CA SER A 50 -7.99 -24.56 -21.04
C SER A 50 -8.92 -25.48 -21.82
N ALA A 51 -8.70 -25.52 -23.13
CA ALA A 51 -9.34 -26.38 -24.10
C ALA A 51 -9.37 -27.86 -23.65
N ALA A 52 -10.57 -28.38 -23.39
CA ALA A 52 -10.83 -29.81 -23.31
C ALA A 52 -11.54 -30.27 -24.60
N PRO A 53 -11.14 -31.41 -25.21
CA PRO A 53 -11.70 -31.88 -26.47
C PRO A 53 -13.17 -32.30 -26.29
N ARG A 54 -14.06 -31.72 -27.12
CA ARG A 54 -15.48 -32.12 -27.20
C ARG A 54 -15.61 -33.48 -27.88
N SER A 55 -15.52 -34.56 -27.12
CA SER A 55 -16.08 -35.85 -27.54
C SER A 55 -17.61 -35.77 -27.46
N ARG A 56 -18.29 -36.00 -28.59
CA ARG A 56 -19.75 -36.10 -28.66
C ARG A 56 -20.16 -37.57 -28.44
N PRO A 57 -20.72 -37.98 -27.29
CA PRO A 57 -21.47 -39.22 -27.23
C PRO A 57 -22.89 -38.99 -27.74
N LYS A 58 -23.26 -39.64 -28.84
CA LYS A 58 -24.66 -39.80 -29.28
C LYS A 58 -25.30 -40.91 -28.44
N GLY A 59 -26.08 -40.53 -27.44
CA GLY A 59 -26.95 -41.43 -26.70
C GLY A 59 -27.93 -40.62 -25.83
N PRO A 60 -29.19 -41.06 -25.67
CA PRO A 60 -30.18 -40.35 -24.87
C PRO A 60 -29.76 -40.39 -23.39
N CYS A 61 -29.36 -39.24 -22.84
CA CYS A 61 -29.06 -39.09 -21.42
C CYS A 61 -30.36 -39.05 -20.61
N PRO A 62 -30.60 -40.00 -19.69
CA PRO A 62 -31.72 -39.91 -18.76
C PRO A 62 -31.46 -38.76 -17.77
N MET A 63 -32.31 -37.76 -17.90
CA MET A 63 -32.52 -36.61 -17.03
C MET A 63 -32.89 -37.09 -15.61
N ARG A 64 -31.90 -37.31 -14.71
CA ARG A 64 -32.18 -37.50 -13.26
C ARG A 64 -31.00 -37.42 -12.28
N PHE A 65 -29.82 -36.91 -12.66
CA PHE A 65 -28.65 -36.91 -11.77
C PHE A 65 -27.93 -35.56 -11.58
N CYS A 66 -28.59 -34.43 -11.87
CA CYS A 66 -27.97 -33.09 -11.75
C CYS A 66 -28.26 -32.31 -10.45
N ILE A 67 -28.91 -32.88 -9.43
CA ILE A 67 -29.33 -32.13 -8.21
C ILE A 67 -28.59 -32.61 -6.94
N ALA A 68 -27.32 -33.02 -7.04
CA ALA A 68 -26.54 -33.46 -5.87
C ALA A 68 -25.17 -32.76 -5.71
N LEU A 69 -24.84 -31.76 -6.53
CA LEU A 69 -23.49 -31.17 -6.59
C LEU A 69 -23.50 -29.64 -6.32
N LEU A 70 -24.12 -29.18 -5.24
CA LEU A 70 -24.29 -27.73 -4.96
C LEU A 70 -23.86 -27.26 -3.55
N LEU A 71 -23.15 -28.08 -2.75
CA LEU A 71 -22.84 -27.75 -1.34
C LEU A 71 -21.35 -27.50 -1.01
N MET A 72 -20.45 -27.38 -1.99
CA MET A 72 -19.03 -27.11 -1.74
C MET A 72 -18.66 -25.67 -2.09
N THR A 73 -19.24 -24.71 -1.39
CA THR A 73 -18.80 -23.31 -1.45
C THR A 73 -17.62 -23.14 -0.49
N ALA A 74 -16.40 -23.40 -0.96
CA ALA A 74 -15.20 -23.10 -0.18
C ALA A 74 -15.04 -21.57 -0.08
N PRO A 75 -14.83 -21.00 1.12
CA PRO A 75 -14.48 -19.59 1.25
C PRO A 75 -13.10 -19.37 0.63
N ALA A 76 -13.03 -18.62 -0.47
CA ALA A 76 -11.77 -18.12 -0.99
C ALA A 76 -11.29 -17.00 -0.07
N THR A 77 -10.43 -17.35 0.89
CA THR A 77 -9.73 -16.34 1.69
C THR A 77 -8.64 -15.73 0.81
N ALA A 78 -8.83 -14.47 0.41
CA ALA A 78 -7.83 -13.74 -0.36
C ALA A 78 -6.77 -13.20 0.60
N GLN A 79 -5.71 -13.99 0.82
CA GLN A 79 -4.55 -13.53 1.55
C GLN A 79 -3.68 -12.67 0.61
N PRO A 80 -3.18 -11.50 1.05
CA PRO A 80 -2.29 -10.69 0.24
C PRO A 80 -1.00 -11.49 -0.05
N MET A 81 -0.76 -11.82 -1.31
CA MET A 81 0.42 -12.57 -1.72
C MET A 81 1.47 -11.57 -2.23
N LEU A 82 2.49 -11.31 -1.40
CA LEU A 82 3.62 -10.46 -1.75
C LEU A 82 4.75 -11.34 -2.31
N SER A 83 4.99 -11.25 -3.62
CA SER A 83 6.14 -11.88 -4.26
C SER A 83 7.30 -10.90 -4.33
N TRP A 84 8.18 -10.94 -3.33
CA TRP A 84 9.48 -10.24 -3.35
C TRP A 84 10.59 -11.27 -3.58
N PRO A 85 11.65 -10.96 -4.35
CA PRO A 85 12.82 -11.83 -4.43
C PRO A 85 13.54 -11.81 -3.07
N LEU A 86 13.10 -12.67 -2.17
CA LEU A 86 13.76 -12.89 -0.88
C LEU A 86 15.11 -13.56 -1.18
N GLY A 87 16.20 -12.83 -0.92
CA GLY A 87 17.54 -13.42 -0.96
C GLY A 87 17.69 -14.50 0.13
N PRO A 88 18.71 -15.36 0.05
CA PRO A 88 18.94 -16.41 1.03
C PRO A 88 19.10 -15.89 2.47
N ASP A 89 19.51 -14.63 2.62
CA ASP A 89 19.77 -13.98 3.92
C ASP A 89 18.56 -13.19 4.45
N THR A 90 17.36 -13.47 3.94
CA THR A 90 16.14 -12.78 4.40
C THR A 90 15.76 -13.21 5.82
N GLN A 91 15.57 -12.23 6.70
CA GLN A 91 15.01 -12.45 8.03
C GLN A 91 13.57 -11.97 8.09
N ILE A 92 12.69 -12.84 8.61
CA ILE A 92 11.28 -12.52 8.87
C ILE A 92 11.04 -12.65 10.36
N THR A 93 10.45 -11.63 10.98
CA THR A 93 10.12 -11.61 12.40
C THR A 93 8.72 -11.07 12.59
N GLN A 94 7.86 -11.83 13.27
CA GLN A 94 6.50 -11.43 13.58
C GLN A 94 6.40 -11.00 15.03
N ALA A 95 5.69 -9.90 15.29
CA ALA A 95 5.41 -9.40 16.62
C ALA A 95 4.01 -8.82 16.66
N ASP A 96 3.28 -9.11 17.73
CA ASP A 96 2.02 -8.47 18.05
C ASP A 96 2.26 -7.36 19.06
N HIS A 97 1.53 -6.26 18.90
CA HIS A 97 1.62 -5.09 19.77
C HIS A 97 0.23 -4.70 20.27
N ASP A 98 0.12 -4.43 21.57
CA ASP A 98 -1.06 -3.83 22.18
C ASP A 98 -0.86 -2.32 22.27
N CYS A 99 -1.82 -1.56 21.73
CA CYS A 99 -1.78 -0.11 21.69
C CYS A 99 -2.63 0.51 22.81
N ALA A 100 -2.28 1.73 23.22
CA ALA A 100 -2.92 2.45 24.31
C ALA A 100 -4.40 2.79 24.05
N ASP A 101 -4.83 2.79 22.79
CA ASP A 101 -6.21 2.95 22.36
C ASP A 101 -7.04 1.64 22.44
N GLY A 102 -6.43 0.55 22.90
CA GLY A 102 -7.04 -0.77 23.02
C GLY A 102 -7.02 -1.58 21.72
N SER A 103 -6.43 -1.06 20.65
CA SER A 103 -6.22 -1.83 19.41
C SER A 103 -5.04 -2.79 19.55
N ARG A 104 -5.07 -3.88 18.76
CA ARG A 104 -3.95 -4.81 18.59
C ARG A 104 -3.46 -4.75 17.17
N VAL A 105 -2.14 -4.65 17.00
CA VAL A 105 -1.48 -4.48 15.71
C VAL A 105 -0.48 -5.61 15.52
N GLY A 106 -0.73 -6.45 14.52
CA GLY A 106 0.20 -7.49 14.11
C GLY A 106 1.20 -6.95 13.11
N VAL A 107 2.49 -7.09 13.37
CA VAL A 107 3.56 -6.59 12.50
C VAL A 107 4.48 -7.72 12.08
N THR A 108 4.77 -7.80 10.78
CA THR A 108 5.79 -8.68 10.23
C THR A 108 6.93 -7.83 9.70
N TYR A 109 8.06 -7.86 10.39
CA TYR A 109 9.31 -7.25 9.93
C TYR A 109 9.98 -8.18 8.93
N LEU A 110 10.39 -7.61 7.80
CA LEU A 110 11.13 -8.32 6.76
C LEU A 110 12.40 -7.53 6.46
N THR A 111 13.55 -8.18 6.63
CA THR A 111 14.86 -7.58 6.36
C THR A 111 15.58 -8.44 5.33
N ALA A 112 16.01 -7.84 4.22
CA ALA A 112 16.74 -8.50 3.15
C ALA A 112 17.89 -7.61 2.67
N GLY A 113 19.12 -7.92 3.08
CA GLY A 113 20.27 -7.05 2.81
C GLY A 113 20.09 -5.69 3.47
N ASP A 114 20.14 -4.62 2.67
CA ASP A 114 19.97 -3.23 3.12
C ASP A 114 18.49 -2.79 3.16
N ASP A 115 17.57 -3.63 2.65
CA ASP A 115 16.15 -3.32 2.62
C ASP A 115 15.46 -3.85 3.88
N ALA A 116 14.71 -2.97 4.57
CA ALA A 116 13.90 -3.32 5.72
C ALA A 116 12.46 -2.81 5.55
N LEU A 117 11.49 -3.71 5.77
CA LEU A 117 10.07 -3.48 5.60
C LEU A 117 9.31 -3.90 6.85
N ALA A 118 8.18 -3.25 7.10
CA ALA A 118 7.23 -3.64 8.14
C ALA A 118 5.84 -3.80 7.50
N LEU A 119 5.31 -5.02 7.53
CA LEU A 119 3.95 -5.32 7.10
C LEU A 119 3.06 -5.24 8.33
N ILE A 120 2.19 -4.24 8.36
CA ILE A 120 1.26 -4.00 9.46
C ILE A 120 -0.10 -4.53 9.07
N GLN A 121 -0.65 -5.42 9.88
CA GLN A 121 -2.03 -5.91 9.80
C GLN A 121 -2.87 -5.11 10.79
N GLY A 122 -3.59 -4.11 10.27
CA GLY A 122 -4.46 -3.23 11.05
C GLY A 122 -5.94 -3.30 10.62
N LEU A 123 -6.78 -2.50 11.29
CA LEU A 123 -8.23 -2.43 11.07
C LEU A 123 -8.62 -1.94 9.66
N GLU A 124 -7.85 -1.02 9.10
CA GLU A 124 -8.06 -0.45 7.76
C GLU A 124 -7.51 -1.37 6.63
N GLY A 125 -6.88 -2.49 6.99
CA GLY A 125 -6.28 -3.46 6.07
C GLY A 125 -4.74 -3.56 6.16
N PRO A 126 -4.14 -4.48 5.37
CA PRO A 126 -2.70 -4.67 5.37
C PRO A 126 -1.97 -3.48 4.74
N SER A 127 -0.99 -2.92 5.45
CA SER A 127 -0.14 -1.83 4.97
C SER A 127 1.32 -2.27 4.95
N VAL A 128 2.02 -1.99 3.85
CA VAL A 128 3.46 -2.27 3.71
C VAL A 128 4.22 -0.96 3.90
N LEU A 129 5.01 -0.87 4.96
CA LEU A 129 5.82 0.29 5.30
C LEU A 129 7.29 0.01 5.00
N VAL A 130 7.99 1.02 4.50
CA VAL A 130 9.43 0.94 4.18
C VAL A 130 10.22 1.65 5.26
N ASN A 131 11.36 1.08 5.66
CA ASN A 131 12.27 1.72 6.59
C ASN A 131 12.84 3.01 5.98
N VAL A 132 12.93 4.06 6.80
CA VAL A 132 13.52 5.34 6.42
C VAL A 132 14.56 5.76 7.45
N VAL A 133 15.52 6.57 7.00
CA VAL A 133 16.53 7.15 7.88
C VAL A 133 15.86 7.96 8.98
N SER A 134 16.24 7.69 10.22
CA SER A 134 15.72 8.37 11.40
C SER A 134 16.86 8.73 12.36
N ALA A 135 16.64 9.73 13.22
CA ALA A 135 17.64 10.14 14.19
C ALA A 135 17.93 9.06 15.24
N SER A 136 16.93 8.24 15.58
CA SER A 136 17.05 7.16 16.56
C SER A 136 16.00 6.09 16.32
N GLY A 137 16.38 4.83 16.46
CA GLY A 137 15.46 3.71 16.30
C GLY A 137 15.15 3.39 14.85
N ALA A 138 14.12 2.58 14.64
CA ALA A 138 13.68 2.13 13.32
C ALA A 138 12.34 2.78 12.98
N ARG A 139 12.33 3.65 11.97
CA ARG A 139 11.12 4.33 11.49
C ARG A 139 10.72 3.76 10.14
N TYR A 140 9.46 3.39 10.02
CA TYR A 140 8.87 2.86 8.80
C TYR A 140 7.71 3.74 8.38
N VAL A 141 7.56 4.01 7.08
CA VAL A 141 6.54 4.94 6.56
C VAL A 141 5.84 4.37 5.33
N ALA A 142 4.53 4.63 5.22
CA ALA A 142 3.73 4.43 4.03
C ALA A 142 2.64 5.52 3.93
N GLY A 143 2.82 6.49 3.03
CA GLY A 143 1.86 7.59 2.87
C GLY A 143 1.71 8.42 4.15
N LEU A 144 0.51 8.42 4.74
CA LEU A 144 0.19 9.11 6.00
C LEU A 144 0.41 8.24 7.24
N THR A 145 0.87 7.01 7.08
CA THR A 145 1.08 6.06 8.16
C THR A 145 2.56 5.95 8.49
N GLU A 146 2.88 6.00 9.76
CA GLU A 146 4.23 5.84 10.30
C GLU A 146 4.23 4.87 11.47
N TRP A 147 5.25 4.02 11.50
CA TRP A 147 5.54 3.08 12.56
C TRP A 147 6.96 3.30 13.04
N TRP A 148 7.12 3.81 14.25
CA TRP A 148 8.43 4.17 14.79
C TRP A 148 8.74 3.38 16.06
N VAL A 149 9.71 2.49 15.96
CA VAL A 149 10.20 1.66 17.06
C VAL A 149 11.40 2.35 17.70
N LYS A 150 11.34 2.55 19.02
CA LYS A 150 12.39 3.14 19.85
C LYS A 150 12.60 2.32 21.12
N GLY A 151 13.54 1.37 21.05
CA GLY A 151 13.72 0.41 22.14
C GLY A 151 12.48 -0.47 22.28
N ASP A 152 11.88 -0.48 23.46
CA ASP A 152 10.68 -1.27 23.76
C ASP A 152 9.36 -0.52 23.49
N GLU A 153 9.44 0.77 23.17
CA GLU A 153 8.30 1.61 22.87
C GLU A 153 8.09 1.72 21.35
N VAL A 154 6.84 1.62 20.92
CA VAL A 154 6.48 1.78 19.51
C VAL A 154 5.40 2.86 19.36
N THR A 155 5.55 3.74 18.39
CA THR A 155 4.53 4.74 18.07
C THR A 155 3.96 4.47 16.69
N LEU A 156 2.63 4.30 16.61
CA LEU A 156 1.87 4.24 15.37
C LEU A 156 1.22 5.60 15.13
N THR A 157 1.58 6.26 14.03
CA THR A 157 0.94 7.49 13.57
C THR A 157 0.15 7.19 12.30
N GLN A 158 -1.10 7.65 12.23
CA GLN A 158 -1.99 7.51 11.09
C GLN A 158 -2.68 8.85 10.84
N GLY A 159 -2.30 9.55 9.77
CA GLY A 159 -2.78 10.90 9.49
C GLY A 159 -2.42 11.85 10.63
N ASP A 160 -3.43 12.41 11.29
CA ASP A 160 -3.27 13.35 12.41
C ASP A 160 -3.34 12.66 13.80
N SER A 161 -3.48 11.34 13.84
CA SER A 161 -3.58 10.57 15.09
C SER A 161 -2.29 9.80 15.38
N ALA A 162 -1.86 9.77 16.63
CA ALA A 162 -0.71 8.99 17.09
C ALA A 162 -1.06 8.22 18.36
N THR A 163 -0.68 6.95 18.41
CA THR A 163 -0.88 6.06 19.57
C THR A 163 0.41 5.33 19.90
N THR A 164 0.60 5.03 21.18
CA THR A 164 1.77 4.28 21.66
C THR A 164 1.37 2.82 21.85
N CYS A 165 2.24 1.92 21.40
CA CYS A 165 2.05 0.49 21.45
C CYS A 165 3.25 -0.19 22.11
N THR A 166 2.98 -1.30 22.79
CA THR A 166 3.98 -2.14 23.46
C THR A 166 3.90 -3.56 22.91
N VAL A 167 5.02 -4.26 22.85
CA VAL A 167 5.04 -5.69 22.48
C VAL A 167 4.13 -6.48 23.42
N THR A 168 3.25 -7.29 22.86
CA THR A 168 2.48 -8.28 23.60
C THR A 168 3.42 -9.42 24.00
N GLN A 169 3.57 -9.65 25.31
CA GLN A 169 4.33 -10.79 25.85
C GLN A 169 3.52 -12.08 25.86
#